data_AF-A0A522Q6G4-F1
#
_entry.id   AF-A0A522Q6G4-F1
#
_cell.length_a   1.000
_cell.length_b   1.000
_cell.length_c   1.000
_cell.angle_alpha   90.00
_cell.angle_beta   90.00
_cell.angle_gamma   90.00
#
_symmetry.space_group_name_H-M   'P 1'
#
loop_
_entity.id
_entity.type
_entity.pdbx_description
1 polymer ?
#
loop_
_entity_poly.entity_id
_entity_poly.type
_entity_poly.pdbx_seq_one_letter_code
_entity_poly.pdbx_strand_id
1 'polypeptide(L)'
;MSYAQEQLYLEMAAQSLTDAAMLMLDTGLRVCEALAVEWADVHLQPANGTKFGFIHVPKGKSVNAKRNLSLTPRVRAMLETRYASRKSV
;
A
#
# COMPACT_ATOMS: atom_id res chain seq x y z
N MET A 1 -2.55 18.12 -5.61
CA MET A 1 -1.53 18.08 -4.55
C MET A 1 -0.19 18.24 -5.22
N SER A 2 0.64 19.20 -4.82
CA SER A 2 2.02 19.27 -5.29
C SER A 2 2.91 18.29 -4.52
N TYR A 3 4.07 17.94 -5.06
CA TYR A 3 5.05 17.10 -4.35
C TYR A 3 5.45 17.68 -2.98
N ALA A 4 5.57 19.01 -2.89
CA ALA A 4 5.86 19.69 -1.62
C ALA A 4 4.72 19.53 -0.59
N GLN A 5 3.46 19.60 -1.05
CA GLN A 5 2.30 19.38 -0.19
C GLN A 5 2.18 17.92 0.27
N GLU A 6 2.53 16.97 -0.60
CA GLU A 6 2.59 15.55 -0.24
C GLU A 6 3.57 15.31 0.90
N GLN A 7 4.78 15.84 0.76
CA GLN A 7 5.83 15.67 1.75
C GLN A 7 5.42 16.26 3.11
N LEU A 8 4.91 17.50 3.12
CA LEU A 8 4.42 18.14 4.34
C LEU A 8 3.31 17.34 5.01
N TYR A 9 2.39 16.77 4.23
CA TYR A 9 1.31 15.94 4.76
C TYR A 9 1.84 14.67 5.43
N LEU A 10 2.79 13.98 4.81
CA LEU A 10 3.36 12.73 5.32
C LEU A 10 4.22 12.93 6.57
N GLU A 11 4.89 14.09 6.68
CA GLU A 11 5.70 14.47 7.85
C GLU A 11 4.84 14.79 9.08
N MET A 12 3.67 15.41 8.86
CA MET A 12 2.77 15.83 9.94
C MET A 12 1.78 14.74 10.37
N ALA A 13 1.53 13.74 9.51
CA ALA A 13 0.57 12.69 9.76
C ALA A 13 1.06 11.68 10.80
N ALA A 14 0.13 11.13 11.59
CA ALA A 14 0.42 9.99 12.45
C ALA A 14 0.87 8.78 11.61
N GLN A 15 1.75 7.94 12.16
CA GLN A 15 2.40 6.84 11.44
C GLN A 15 1.42 5.91 10.68
N SER A 16 0.25 5.62 11.25
CA SER A 16 -0.82 4.85 10.60
C SER A 16 -1.41 5.54 9.37
N LEU A 17 -1.59 6.86 9.45
CA LEU A 17 -2.12 7.66 8.36
C LEU A 17 -1.07 7.90 7.28
N THR A 18 0.21 8.07 7.65
CA THR A 18 1.34 8.17 6.72
C THR A 18 1.45 6.91 5.87
N ASP A 19 1.36 5.73 6.49
CA ASP A 19 1.47 4.46 5.77
C ASP A 19 0.26 4.22 4.85
N ALA A 20 -0.95 4.52 5.31
CA ALA A 20 -2.15 4.44 4.48
C ALA A 20 -2.09 5.43 3.30
N ALA A 21 -1.65 6.67 3.54
CA ALA A 21 -1.51 7.68 2.50
C ALA A 21 -0.45 7.29 1.48
N MET A 22 0.72 6.83 1.93
CA MET A 22 1.79 6.32 1.07
C MET A 22 1.29 5.16 0.20
N LEU A 23 0.56 4.22 0.80
CA LEU A 23 -0.03 3.10 0.08
C LEU A 23 -0.99 3.58 -1.03
N MET A 24 -1.89 4.51 -0.71
CA MET A 24 -2.86 5.06 -1.68
C MET A 24 -2.19 5.86 -2.80
N LEU A 25 -1.20 6.68 -2.48
CA LEU A 25 -0.49 7.52 -3.45
C LEU A 25 0.33 6.70 -4.45
N ASP A 26 1.08 5.72 -3.96
CA ASP A 26 2.02 4.95 -4.78
C ASP A 26 1.34 3.83 -5.59
N THR A 27 0.25 3.25 -5.07
CA THR A 27 -0.43 2.11 -5.73
C THR A 27 -1.75 2.49 -6.41
N GLY A 28 -2.28 3.69 -6.14
CA GLY A 28 -3.59 4.12 -6.63
C GLY A 28 -4.76 3.36 -6.00
N LEU A 29 -4.57 2.79 -4.81
CA LEU A 29 -5.67 2.21 -4.03
C LEU A 29 -6.67 3.29 -3.63
N ARG A 30 -7.96 2.96 -3.73
CA ARG A 30 -9.02 3.79 -3.14
C ARG A 30 -9.04 3.61 -1.64
N VAL A 31 -9.58 4.59 -0.90
CA VAL A 31 -9.65 4.55 0.57
C VAL A 31 -10.28 3.25 1.10
N CYS A 32 -11.42 2.83 0.54
CA CYS A 32 -12.08 1.59 0.98
C CYS A 32 -11.28 0.33 0.61
N GLU A 33 -10.52 0.36 -0.48
CA GLU A 33 -9.65 -0.76 -0.87
C GLU A 33 -8.47 -0.84 0.10
N ALA A 34 -7.80 0.28 0.38
CA ALA A 34 -6.69 0.36 1.32
C ALA A 34 -7.04 -0.09 2.74
N LEU A 35 -8.25 0.23 3.22
CA LEU A 35 -8.75 -0.20 4.52
C LEU A 35 -9.12 -1.70 4.58
N ALA A 36 -9.36 -2.32 3.43
CA ALA A 36 -9.75 -3.72 3.33
C ALA A 36 -8.59 -4.67 2.98
N VAL A 37 -7.39 -4.14 2.75
CA VAL A 37 -6.20 -4.96 2.45
C VAL A 37 -5.83 -5.78 3.67
N GLU A 38 -5.76 -7.10 3.50
CA GLU A 38 -5.22 -8.02 4.51
C GLU A 38 -3.81 -8.48 4.13
N TRP A 39 -3.06 -9.01 5.10
CA TRP A 39 -1.73 -9.56 4.82
C TRP A 39 -1.74 -10.74 3.85
N ALA A 40 -2.88 -11.44 3.73
CA ALA A 40 -3.08 -12.50 2.75
C ALA A 40 -3.11 -11.96 1.30
N ASP A 41 -3.45 -10.69 1.11
CA ASP A 41 -3.51 -10.02 -0.19
C ASP A 41 -2.17 -9.38 -0.58
N VAL A 42 -1.19 -9.34 0.33
CA VAL A 42 0.12 -8.70 0.13
C VAL A 42 1.15 -9.75 -0.30
N HIS A 43 1.63 -9.63 -1.53
CA HIS A 43 2.64 -10.54 -2.10
C HIS A 43 3.95 -9.80 -2.30
N LEU A 44 4.91 -9.98 -1.39
CA LEU A 44 6.24 -9.34 -1.46
C LEU A 44 7.22 -10.05 -2.41
N GLN A 45 6.86 -11.24 -2.89
CA GLN A 45 7.67 -11.97 -3.85
C GLN A 45 7.50 -11.36 -5.25
N PRO A 46 8.60 -11.12 -5.99
CA PRO A 46 8.52 -10.70 -7.37
C PRO A 46 7.77 -11.72 -8.22
N ALA A 47 6.77 -11.28 -8.99
CA ALA A 47 6.02 -12.13 -9.91
C ALA A 47 5.62 -11.36 -11.18
N ASN A 48 5.60 -12.03 -12.33
CA ASN A 48 5.11 -11.50 -13.62
C ASN A 48 5.62 -10.07 -13.97
N GLY A 49 6.92 -9.82 -13.77
CA GLY A 49 7.56 -8.53 -14.09
C GLY A 49 7.46 -7.45 -13.00
N THR A 50 6.82 -7.74 -11.86
CA THR A 50 6.81 -6.85 -10.69
C THR A 50 8.08 -7.04 -9.86
N LYS A 51 8.95 -6.02 -9.78
CA LYS A 51 10.24 -6.11 -9.07
C LYS A 51 10.10 -6.14 -7.55
N PHE A 52 9.06 -5.50 -7.02
CA PHE A 52 8.87 -5.29 -5.58
C PHE A 52 7.68 -6.06 -5.01
N GLY A 53 7.05 -6.92 -5.81
CA GLY A 53 5.81 -7.60 -5.45
C GLY A 53 4.56 -6.83 -5.86
N PHE A 54 3.40 -7.29 -5.39
CA PHE A 54 2.10 -6.72 -5.71
C PHE A 54 1.08 -6.89 -4.58
N ILE A 55 0.04 -6.07 -4.58
CA ILE A 55 -1.16 -6.23 -3.75
C ILE A 55 -2.30 -6.72 -4.63
N HIS A 56 -2.94 -7.80 -4.19
CA HIS A 56 -4.17 -8.29 -4.81
C HIS A 56 -5.37 -7.53 -4.25
N VAL A 57 -6.22 -6.98 -5.11
CA VAL A 57 -7.50 -6.40 -4.68
C VAL A 57 -8.61 -7.41 -4.99
N PRO A 58 -9.13 -8.14 -4.00
CA PRO A 58 -10.02 -9.27 -4.25
C PRO A 58 -11.46 -8.84 -4.61
N LYS A 59 -11.88 -7.66 -4.16
CA LYS A 59 -13.25 -7.17 -4.29
C LYS A 59 -13.29 -5.68 -4.64
N GLY A 60 -14.30 -5.32 -5.41
CA GLY A 60 -14.72 -3.95 -5.59
C GLY A 60 -16.04 -3.88 -6.36
N LYS A 61 -16.55 -2.67 -6.57
CA LYS A 61 -17.92 -2.44 -7.09
C LYS A 61 -18.15 -3.02 -8.50
N SER A 62 -17.12 -3.22 -9.29
CA SER A 62 -17.20 -3.74 -10.66
C SER A 62 -16.18 -4.85 -10.91
N VAL A 63 -16.36 -5.59 -12.01
CA VAL A 63 -15.43 -6.64 -12.47
C VAL A 63 -14.01 -6.08 -12.61
N ASN A 64 -13.87 -4.85 -13.10
CA ASN A 64 -12.58 -4.17 -13.29
C ASN A 64 -11.93 -3.67 -11.99
N ALA A 65 -12.63 -3.74 -10.86
CA ALA A 65 -12.04 -3.37 -9.58
C ALA A 65 -11.06 -4.43 -9.07
N LYS A 66 -11.25 -5.70 -9.49
CA LYS A 66 -10.34 -6.80 -9.15
C LYS A 66 -9.08 -6.70 -10.00
N ARG A 67 -7.94 -6.44 -9.36
CA ARG A 67 -6.66 -6.23 -10.05
C ARG A 67 -5.48 -6.49 -9.13
N ASN A 68 -4.31 -6.71 -9.73
CA ASN A 68 -3.03 -6.72 -9.02
C ASN A 68 -2.37 -5.36 -9.19
N LEU A 69 -1.92 -4.77 -8.09
CA LEU A 69 -1.24 -3.49 -8.05
C LEU A 69 0.22 -3.69 -7.72
N SER A 70 1.11 -3.29 -8.63
CA SER A 70 2.56 -3.38 -8.42
C SER A 70 3.01 -2.47 -7.27
N LEU A 71 3.92 -2.97 -6.45
CA LEU A 71 4.51 -2.18 -5.37
C LEU A 71 5.66 -1.30 -5.87
N THR A 72 5.81 -0.14 -5.24
CA THR A 72 7.00 0.71 -5.34
C THR A 72 8.05 0.26 -4.31
N PRO A 73 9.34 0.63 -4.48
CA PRO A 73 10.37 0.33 -3.47
C PRO A 73 10.01 0.90 -2.10
N ARG A 74 9.43 2.12 -2.10
CA ARG A 74 9.04 2.86 -0.89
C ARG A 74 7.94 2.14 -0.12
N VAL A 75 6.86 1.72 -0.80
CA VAL A 75 5.77 0.97 -0.17
C VAL A 75 6.25 -0.39 0.32
N ARG A 76 7.10 -1.08 -0.44
CA ARG A 76 7.68 -2.36 -0.01
C ARG A 76 8.42 -2.24 1.32
N ALA A 77 9.31 -1.25 1.45
CA ALA A 77 10.07 -1.03 2.67
C ALA A 77 9.16 -0.72 3.88
N MET A 78 8.10 0.07 3.66
CA MET A 78 7.09 0.36 4.68
C MET A 78 6.33 -0.92 5.10
N LEU A 79 5.91 -1.75 4.14
CA LEU A 79 5.21 -3.01 4.42
C LEU A 79 6.10 -4.02 5.15
N GLU A 80 7.38 -4.14 4.77
CA GLU A 80 8.36 -4.98 5.47
C GLU A 80 8.54 -4.51 6.93
N THR A 81 8.62 -3.20 7.16
CA THR A 81 8.70 -2.61 8.50
C THR A 81 7.45 -2.91 9.33
N ARG A 82 6.25 -2.74 8.75
CA ARG A 82 4.97 -3.08 9.41
C ARG A 82 4.83 -4.57 9.71
N TYR A 83 5.34 -5.43 8.83
CA TYR A 83 5.30 -6.88 9.04
C TYR A 83 6.24 -7.29 10.18
N ALA A 84 7.42 -6.69 10.26
CA ALA A 84 8.38 -6.94 11.33
C ALA A 84 7.88 -6.42 12.70
N SER A 85 7.18 -5.28 12.73
CA SER A 85 6.63 -4.71 13.97
C SER A 85 5.37 -5.41 14.49
N ARG A 86 4.92 -6.49 13.82
CA ARG A 86 3.70 -7.24 14.15
C ARG A 86 3.76 -8.02 15.48
N LYS A 87 4.83 -7.84 16.27
CA LYS A 87 5.01 -8.35 17.64
C LYS A 87 5.22 -7.20 18.63
N SER A 88 4.13 -6.65 19.16
CA SER A 88 4.07 -6.06 20.51
C SER A 88 2.67 -5.47 20.76
N VAL A 89 1.65 -6.33 20.87
CA VAL A 89 0.45 -6.08 21.69
C VAL A 89 0.07 -7.40 22.32
#